data_AF-A0A2E6DB54-F1
#
_entry.id   AF-A0A2E6DB54-F1
#
_cell.length_a   1.000
_cell.length_b   1.000
_cell.length_c   1.000
_cell.angle_alpha   90.00
_cell.angle_beta   90.00
_cell.angle_gamma   90.00
#
_symmetry.space_group_name_H-M   'P 1'
#
loop_
_entity.id
_entity.type
_entity.pdbx_description
1 polymer ?
#
loop_
_entity_poly.entity_id
_entity_poly.type
_entity_poly.pdbx_seq_one_letter_code
_entity_poly.pdbx_strand_id
1 'polypeptide(L)'
;MARILKKSYLLVKIDTDRMTNGEEVAKRLRKGEGGGIPWMVILDGKGTALINSDGPGGNVGCPVTEEEAAWFFTMLERTNKGLTDKQLKILRREHAAFAKSIKGH
;
A
#
# COMPACT_ATOMS: atom_id res chain seq x y z
N MET A 1 7.64 6.49 8.22
CA MET A 1 6.38 5.80 7.85
C MET A 1 6.32 4.31 8.27
N ALA A 2 7.24 3.44 7.81
CA ALA A 2 7.17 1.99 8.07
C ALA A 2 7.03 1.60 9.56
N ARG A 3 7.73 2.30 10.47
CA ARG A 3 7.63 2.09 11.92
C ARG A 3 6.20 2.23 12.46
N ILE A 4 5.42 3.17 11.93
CA ILE A 4 4.05 3.39 12.38
C ILE A 4 3.15 2.29 11.81
N LEU A 5 3.25 2.01 10.50
CA LEU A 5 2.47 0.96 9.84
C LEU A 5 2.64 -0.41 10.51
N LYS A 6 3.86 -0.76 10.95
CA LYS A 6 4.16 -2.03 11.63
C LYS A 6 3.36 -2.26 12.93
N LYS A 7 2.69 -1.25 13.49
CA LYS A 7 1.79 -1.42 14.65
C LYS A 7 0.46 -2.07 14.30
N SER A 8 0.06 -2.07 13.04
CA SER A 8 -1.22 -2.62 12.59
C SER A 8 -1.09 -3.57 11.40
N TYR A 9 0.08 -3.60 10.77
CA TYR A 9 0.33 -4.40 9.57
C TYR A 9 1.61 -5.21 9.72
N LEU A 10 1.57 -6.45 9.24
CA LEU A 10 2.77 -7.18 8.86
C LEU A 10 3.13 -6.77 7.42
N LEU A 11 4.27 -6.10 7.26
CA LEU A 11 4.73 -5.68 5.93
C LEU A 11 5.52 -6.82 5.29
N VAL A 12 4.99 -7.39 4.21
CA VAL A 12 5.64 -8.44 3.42
C VAL A 12 5.97 -7.87 2.04
N LYS A 13 7.24 -7.95 1.65
CA LYS A 13 7.67 -7.62 0.30
C LYS A 13 7.72 -8.90 -0.52
N ILE A 14 7.13 -8.86 -1.71
CA ILE A 14 7.25 -9.91 -2.72
C ILE A 14 8.01 -9.30 -3.90
N ASP A 15 9.05 -10.00 -4.32
CA ASP A 15 9.81 -9.68 -5.52
C ASP A 15 9.48 -10.76 -6.55
N THR A 16 8.84 -10.37 -7.66
CA THR A 16 8.30 -11.30 -8.65
C THR A 16 9.39 -12.10 -9.36
N ASP A 17 10.60 -11.55 -9.41
CA ASP A 17 11.68 -12.07 -10.24
C ASP A 17 12.69 -12.85 -9.40
N ARG A 18 12.90 -12.42 -8.15
CA ARG A 18 13.95 -12.98 -7.28
C ARG A 18 13.46 -13.98 -6.24
N MET A 19 12.18 -13.94 -5.87
CA MET A 19 11.63 -14.88 -4.89
C MET A 19 11.05 -16.10 -5.59
N THR A 20 11.36 -17.29 -5.06
CA THR A 20 10.69 -18.52 -5.50
C THR A 20 9.18 -18.36 -5.40
N ASN A 21 8.47 -18.62 -6.51
CA ASN A 21 7.04 -18.44 -6.67
C ASN A 21 6.52 -16.99 -6.55
N GLY A 22 7.39 -15.98 -6.65
CA GLY A 22 7.02 -14.58 -6.47
C GLY A 22 5.99 -14.09 -7.49
N GLU A 23 6.18 -14.44 -8.76
CA GLU A 23 5.25 -14.12 -9.85
C GLU A 23 3.89 -14.82 -9.65
N GLU A 24 3.88 -16.10 -9.28
CA GLU A 24 2.67 -16.88 -9.05
C GLU A 24 1.85 -16.32 -7.89
N VAL A 25 2.52 -15.91 -6.80
CA VAL A 25 1.83 -15.25 -5.67
C VAL A 25 1.24 -13.92 -6.11
N ALA A 26 1.99 -13.10 -6.87
CA ALA A 26 1.47 -11.83 -7.38
C ALA A 26 0.25 -12.03 -8.30
N LYS A 27 0.33 -12.97 -9.25
CA LYS A 27 -0.78 -13.35 -10.15
C LYS A 27 -2.01 -13.81 -9.36
N ARG A 28 -1.83 -14.67 -8.35
CA ARG A 28 -2.93 -15.15 -7.51
C ARG A 28 -3.59 -14.01 -6.74
N LEU A 29 -2.82 -13.12 -6.14
CA LEU A 29 -3.35 -11.99 -5.36
C LEU A 29 -4.08 -10.96 -6.22
N ARG A 30 -3.61 -10.77 -7.47
CA ARG A 30 -4.28 -9.93 -8.48
C ARG A 30 -5.40 -10.65 -9.23
N LYS A 31 -5.70 -11.91 -8.90
CA LYS A 31 -6.69 -12.72 -9.62
C LYS A 31 -6.43 -12.81 -11.13
N GLY A 32 -5.16 -12.82 -11.53
CA GLY A 32 -4.72 -12.85 -12.92
C GLY A 32 -4.65 -11.49 -13.62
N GLU A 33 -5.06 -10.39 -12.97
CA GLU A 33 -4.95 -9.05 -13.55
C GLU A 33 -3.47 -8.61 -13.65
N GLY A 34 -3.12 -7.99 -14.77
CA GLY A 34 -1.82 -7.35 -14.96
C GLY A 34 -1.76 -5.97 -14.31
N GLY A 35 -0.61 -5.29 -14.40
CA GLY A 35 -0.46 -3.92 -13.94
C GLY A 35 0.96 -3.57 -13.51
N GLY A 36 1.19 -2.29 -13.25
CA GLY A 36 2.50 -1.80 -12.81
C GLY A 36 2.89 -2.31 -11.43
N ILE A 37 4.20 -2.45 -11.21
CA ILE A 37 4.83 -2.60 -9.89
C ILE A 37 5.54 -1.29 -9.51
N PRO A 38 5.61 -0.91 -8.22
CA PRO A 38 5.08 -1.62 -7.05
C PRO A 38 3.54 -1.64 -7.00
N TRP A 39 2.98 -2.68 -6.40
CA TRP A 39 1.54 -2.85 -6.14
C TRP A 39 1.35 -3.50 -4.77
N MET A 40 0.23 -3.18 -4.13
CA MET A 40 -0.01 -3.53 -2.74
C MET A 40 -1.41 -4.11 -2.58
N VAL A 41 -1.54 -5.07 -1.67
CA VAL A 41 -2.83 -5.58 -1.20
C VAL A 41 -2.79 -5.78 0.29
N ILE A 42 -3.87 -5.42 0.97
CA ILE A 42 -4.05 -5.67 2.39
C ILE A 42 -4.95 -6.88 2.55
N LEU A 43 -4.44 -7.90 3.26
CA LEU A 43 -5.14 -9.13 3.55
C LEU A 43 -5.62 -9.14 5.00
N ASP A 44 -6.69 -9.89 5.28
CA ASP A 44 -7.06 -10.24 6.64
C ASP A 44 -6.20 -11.40 7.18
N GLY A 45 -6.46 -11.81 8.43
CA GLY A 45 -5.73 -12.91 9.08
C GLY A 45 -5.95 -14.30 8.47
N LYS A 46 -6.89 -14.43 7.52
CA LYS A 46 -7.15 -15.67 6.77
C LYS A 46 -6.56 -15.63 5.36
N GLY A 47 -5.91 -14.53 4.99
CA GLY A 47 -5.35 -14.33 3.65
C GLY A 47 -6.38 -13.83 2.62
N THR A 48 -7.56 -13.39 3.05
CA THR A 48 -8.57 -12.81 2.17
C THR A 48 -8.23 -11.34 1.90
N ALA A 49 -8.25 -10.93 0.63
CA ALA A 49 -8.01 -9.55 0.25
C ALA A 49 -9.14 -8.62 0.72
N LEU A 50 -8.78 -7.56 1.44
CA LEU A 50 -9.68 -6.52 1.93
C LEU A 50 -9.74 -5.33 0.96
N ILE A 51 -8.57 -4.89 0.49
CA ILE A 51 -8.42 -3.79 -0.47
C ILE A 51 -7.03 -3.84 -1.11
N ASN A 52 -6.89 -3.35 -2.34
CA ASN A 52 -5.62 -3.27 -3.07
C ASN A 52 -5.29 -1.83 -3.50
N SER A 53 -4.12 -1.65 -4.12
CA SER A 53 -3.63 -0.34 -4.57
C SER A 53 -4.24 0.14 -5.89
N ASP A 54 -5.16 -0.60 -6.51
CA ASP A 54 -5.88 -0.12 -7.69
C ASP A 54 -7.05 0.78 -7.24
N GLY A 55 -6.81 2.09 -7.30
CA GLY A 55 -7.82 3.10 -7.01
C GLY A 55 -8.62 3.49 -8.25
N PRO A 56 -9.48 4.52 -8.15
CA PRO A 56 -10.27 5.00 -9.29
C PRO A 56 -9.45 5.38 -10.53
N GLY A 57 -8.21 5.85 -10.33
CA GLY A 57 -7.26 6.18 -11.39
C GLY A 57 -6.26 5.07 -11.75
N GLY A 58 -6.45 3.85 -11.24
CA GLY A 58 -5.52 2.73 -11.40
C GLY A 58 -4.55 2.55 -10.23
N ASN A 59 -3.47 1.79 -10.46
CA ASN A 59 -2.52 1.42 -9.42
C ASN A 59 -1.78 2.65 -8.85
N VAL A 60 -1.90 2.87 -7.54
CA VAL A 60 -1.26 4.02 -6.86
C VAL A 60 0.21 3.81 -6.47
N GLY A 61 0.76 2.62 -6.75
CA GLY A 61 2.18 2.24 -6.60
C GLY A 61 3.03 3.06 -5.63
N CYS A 62 3.55 4.20 -6.10
CA CYS A 62 4.19 5.21 -5.27
C CYS A 62 3.26 6.43 -5.10
N PRO A 63 2.48 6.52 -4.02
CA PRO A 63 1.43 7.52 -3.93
C PRO A 63 1.99 8.93 -3.75
N VAL A 64 2.12 9.71 -4.82
CA VAL A 64 2.72 11.06 -4.79
C VAL A 64 1.75 12.13 -5.27
N THR A 65 0.77 11.78 -6.10
CA THR A 65 -0.35 12.66 -6.43
C THR A 65 -1.36 12.70 -5.27
N GLU A 66 -2.22 13.72 -5.27
CA GLU A 66 -3.25 13.84 -4.24
C GLU A 66 -4.26 12.68 -4.29
N GLU A 67 -4.63 12.25 -5.50
CA GLU A 67 -5.55 11.13 -5.73
C GLU A 67 -4.95 9.80 -5.27
N GLU A 68 -3.68 9.54 -5.60
CA GLU A 68 -2.99 8.34 -5.16
C GLU A 68 -2.84 8.29 -3.64
N ALA A 69 -2.49 9.43 -3.02
CA ALA A 69 -2.41 9.55 -1.57
C ALA A 69 -3.78 9.32 -0.92
N ALA A 70 -4.84 9.89 -1.48
CA ALA A 70 -6.20 9.72 -0.96
C ALA A 70 -6.63 8.25 -0.97
N TRP A 71 -6.34 7.51 -2.05
CA TRP A 71 -6.61 6.07 -2.11
C TRP A 71 -5.75 5.28 -1.12
N PHE A 72 -4.45 5.56 -1.05
CA PHE A 72 -3.56 4.91 -0.08
C PHE A 72 -4.06 5.08 1.37
N PHE A 73 -4.50 6.28 1.74
CA PHE A 73 -5.07 6.49 3.08
C PHE A 73 -6.46 5.87 3.25
N THR A 74 -7.28 5.79 2.21
CA THR A 74 -8.54 5.02 2.23
C THR A 74 -8.27 3.55 2.55
N MET A 75 -7.22 2.96 1.95
CA MET A 75 -6.81 1.59 2.29
C MET A 75 -6.49 1.47 3.78
N LEU A 76 -5.66 2.37 4.31
CA LEU A 76 -5.29 2.34 5.72
C LEU A 76 -6.48 2.54 6.65
N GLU A 77 -7.39 3.46 6.36
CA GLU A 77 -8.55 3.76 7.19
C GLU A 77 -9.53 2.58 7.26
N ARG A 78 -9.73 1.86 6.14
CA ARG A 78 -10.63 0.71 6.07
C ARG A 78 -10.10 -0.52 6.79
N THR A 79 -8.78 -0.70 6.82
CA THR A 79 -8.18 -1.97 7.29
C THR A 79 -7.41 -1.86 8.60
N ASN A 80 -7.14 -0.64 9.07
CA ASN A 80 -6.39 -0.42 10.29
C ASN A 80 -7.09 -1.02 11.51
N LYS A 81 -6.33 -1.77 12.32
CA LYS A 81 -6.80 -2.37 13.59
C LYS A 81 -6.04 -1.90 14.83
N GLY A 82 -5.17 -0.90 14.74
CA GLY A 82 -4.38 -0.48 15.90
C GLY A 82 -3.69 0.88 15.85
N LEU A 83 -3.70 1.59 14.71
CA LEU A 83 -3.20 2.96 14.62
C LEU A 83 -4.22 3.91 15.26
N THR A 84 -3.71 4.83 16.07
CA THR A 84 -4.52 5.93 16.61
C THR A 84 -4.64 7.07 15.60
N ASP A 85 -5.63 7.94 15.78
CA ASP A 85 -5.79 9.15 14.94
C ASP A 85 -4.52 10.00 14.91
N LYS A 86 -3.82 10.11 16.05
CA LYS A 86 -2.54 10.81 16.15
C LYS A 86 -1.48 10.17 15.24
N GLN A 87 -1.44 8.84 15.17
CA GLN A 87 -0.50 8.11 14.32
C GLN A 87 -0.86 8.23 12.84
N LEU A 88 -2.15 8.19 12.49
CA LEU A 88 -2.63 8.44 11.13
C LEU A 88 -2.27 9.86 10.67
N LYS A 89 -2.45 10.88 11.53
CA LYS A 89 -2.03 12.26 11.24
C LYS A 89 -0.52 12.38 11.01
N ILE A 90 0.30 11.68 11.81
CA ILE A 90 1.76 11.65 11.60
C ILE A 90 2.10 10.99 10.27
N LEU A 91 1.45 9.87 9.92
CA LEU A 91 1.65 9.22 8.61
C LEU A 91 1.30 10.15 7.45
N ARG A 92 0.16 10.84 7.49
CA ARG A 92 -0.23 11.83 6.47
C ARG A 92 0.82 12.92 6.31
N ARG A 93 1.35 13.45 7.41
CA ARG A 93 2.39 14.49 7.38
C ARG A 93 3.71 13.97 6.80
N GLU A 94 4.19 12.81 7.25
CA GLU A 94 5.44 12.21 6.74
C GLU A 94 5.32 11.87 5.25
N HIS A 95 4.16 11.37 4.83
CA HIS A 95 3.85 11.10 3.43
C HIS A 95 3.84 12.38 2.59
N ALA A 96 3.16 13.43 3.03
CA ALA A 96 3.12 14.71 2.32
C ALA A 96 4.53 15.33 2.16
N ALA A 97 5.37 15.23 3.20
CA ALA A 97 6.76 15.67 3.12
C ALA A 97 7.57 14.89 2.07
N PHE A 98 7.39 13.57 2.01
CA PHE A 98 8.00 12.72 0.99
C PHE A 98 7.50 13.04 -0.43
N ALA A 99 6.18 13.14 -0.62
CA ALA A 99 5.61 13.49 -1.92
C ALA A 99 6.14 14.85 -2.43
N LYS A 100 6.31 15.82 -1.53
CA LYS A 100 6.93 17.11 -1.87
C LYS A 100 8.40 16.98 -2.26
N SER A 101 9.19 16.12 -1.58
CA SER A 101 10.60 15.93 -1.94
C SER A 101 10.78 15.27 -3.30
N ILE A 102 9.83 14.43 -3.74
CA ILE A 102 9.87 13.82 -5.08
C ILE A 102 9.48 14.82 -6.17
N LYS A 103 8.48 15.69 -5.92
CA LYS A 103 8.03 16.71 -6.89
C LYS A 103 8.98 17.90 -7.05
N GLY A 104 9.94 18.08 -6.14
CA GLY A 104 10.92 19.16 -6.16
C GLY A 104 12.17 18.87 -7.01
N HIS A 105 12.16 17.78 -7.79
CA HIS A 105 13.21 17.39 -8.73
C HIS A 105 12.70 17.46 -10.16
#